data_AF-S0EYH0-F1
#
_entry.id   AF-S0EYH0-F1
#
_cell.length_a   1.000
_cell.length_b   1.000
_cell.length_c   1.000
_cell.angle_alpha   90.00
_cell.angle_beta   90.00
_cell.angle_gamma   90.00
#
_symmetry.space_group_name_H-M   'P 1'
#
loop_
_entity.id
_entity.type
_entity.pdbx_description
1 polymer ?
#
loop_
_entity_poly.entity_id
_entity_poly.type
_entity_poly.pdbx_seq_one_letter_code
_entity_poly.pdbx_strand_id
1 'polypeptide(L)'
;MQTVAEPIPIRIGCRTDVGHKREHNEDSFAVVDRAALNGLLDCVLLVADGMGGMGGGDVASRITAHTVPETIHQLLQTSPHEELVSLLLQAFQAANQEVFTRRADRIEQRSMGTTCVCALIRNGTLAIAHVGDSRAYLLRHGRLSLLTADHSAVWEEIQAGRMTREEAEANRYRHVITRAIGIAPDVEVDTSLHSLEVGDVLLLCSDGLTTEVTEREIAQILVSSTDPQEACNRLIESALNHGGSDNVTALVARYGPMRPLLPPEEETPTDNTANWRYALTQETVADSKTVSKVARGWVVGTLLLLLIALGEAAWIYHLFVKLQHARPSQPVVLLQPPSKPAVFEPLSYATVATKQLDMPLRNDVLQIMPNGDLLVATLQGKLMDFNPQTHLLRPVPVNAQIPSSPETSAKKTKPTAQFYLTLDQAGNRYQIRPDLRCIEKFTPEGTRVATNIGKGALVAPTCLAVAPSGTIYVIDNGRLKSIQAYPARPQSSELSTSQAR
;
A
#
# COMPACT_ATOMS: atom_id res chain seq x y z
N MET A 1 -44.92 17.66 -23.82
CA MET A 1 -43.87 16.64 -23.91
C MET A 1 -42.55 17.32 -23.59
N GLN A 2 -42.04 17.15 -22.36
CA GLN A 2 -40.66 17.52 -22.08
C GLN A 2 -39.79 16.56 -22.89
N THR A 3 -39.02 17.11 -23.83
CA THR A 3 -37.93 16.38 -24.47
C THR A 3 -36.97 15.95 -23.38
N VAL A 4 -37.04 14.68 -22.96
CA VAL A 4 -36.02 14.08 -22.11
C VAL A 4 -34.74 14.13 -22.93
N ALA A 5 -33.81 15.00 -22.56
CA ALA A 5 -32.51 15.08 -23.23
C ALA A 5 -31.87 13.69 -23.21
N GLU A 6 -31.33 13.24 -24.33
CA GLU A 6 -30.63 11.96 -24.37
C GLU A 6 -29.48 11.95 -23.35
N PRO A 7 -29.29 10.85 -22.60
CA PRO A 7 -28.23 10.77 -21.62
C PRO A 7 -26.86 10.92 -22.31
N ILE A 8 -26.00 11.76 -21.73
CA ILE A 8 -24.65 11.98 -22.22
C ILE A 8 -23.88 10.65 -22.14
N PRO A 9 -23.22 10.20 -23.22
CA PRO A 9 -22.55 8.90 -23.22
C PRO A 9 -21.35 8.90 -22.28
N ILE A 10 -21.15 7.77 -21.59
CA ILE A 10 -19.98 7.53 -20.74
C ILE A 10 -19.20 6.37 -21.34
N ARG A 11 -17.91 6.56 -21.58
CA ARG A 11 -17.01 5.49 -22.01
C ARG A 11 -16.09 5.12 -20.87
N ILE A 12 -15.95 3.82 -20.62
CA ILE A 12 -15.22 3.29 -19.48
C ILE A 12 -14.13 2.34 -19.99
N GLY A 13 -12.93 2.50 -19.45
CA GLY A 13 -11.82 1.57 -19.60
C GLY A 13 -11.41 1.05 -18.23
N CYS A 14 -10.87 -0.17 -18.20
CA CYS A 14 -10.44 -0.80 -16.97
C CYS A 14 -9.19 -1.65 -17.22
N ARG A 15 -8.27 -1.68 -16.25
CA ARG A 15 -7.18 -2.65 -16.24
C ARG A 15 -6.71 -2.88 -14.81
N THR A 16 -6.37 -4.13 -14.52
CA THR A 16 -5.70 -4.55 -13.28
C THR A 16 -4.51 -5.42 -13.64
N ASP A 17 -3.44 -5.35 -12.86
CA ASP A 17 -2.22 -6.13 -13.03
C ASP A 17 -1.66 -6.52 -11.66
N VAL A 18 -1.04 -7.70 -11.59
CA VAL A 18 -0.41 -8.21 -10.35
C VAL A 18 0.79 -7.35 -9.95
N GLY A 19 1.44 -6.69 -10.91
CA GLY A 19 2.73 -6.05 -10.68
C GLY A 19 3.89 -7.05 -10.75
N HIS A 20 5.10 -6.56 -10.53
CA HIS A 20 6.33 -7.34 -10.63
C HIS A 20 6.76 -8.00 -9.31
N LYS A 21 6.30 -7.49 -8.17
CA LYS A 21 6.78 -7.92 -6.84
C LYS A 21 5.76 -8.70 -6.02
N ARG A 22 4.51 -8.83 -6.51
CA ARG A 22 3.45 -9.63 -5.87
C ARG A 22 3.25 -10.95 -6.61
N GLU A 23 2.76 -11.97 -5.91
CA GLU A 23 2.44 -13.29 -6.50
C GLU A 23 0.96 -13.42 -6.88
N HIS A 24 0.10 -12.66 -6.21
CA HIS A 24 -1.35 -12.68 -6.39
C HIS A 24 -1.84 -11.25 -6.56
N ASN A 25 -2.98 -11.11 -7.22
CA ASN A 25 -3.71 -9.85 -7.29
C ASN A 25 -4.76 -9.83 -6.18
N GLU A 26 -4.57 -8.98 -5.18
CA GLU A 26 -5.53 -8.72 -4.12
C GLU A 26 -6.43 -7.52 -4.45
N ASP A 27 -6.18 -6.80 -5.55
CA ASP A 27 -7.11 -5.80 -6.07
C ASP A 27 -8.33 -6.45 -6.71
N SER A 28 -9.47 -5.77 -6.59
CA SER A 28 -10.68 -6.05 -7.35
C SER A 28 -11.30 -4.75 -7.84
N PHE A 29 -12.01 -4.82 -8.96
CA PHE A 29 -12.77 -3.68 -9.47
C PHE A 29 -14.15 -4.13 -9.95
N ALA A 30 -15.08 -3.18 -10.06
CA ALA A 30 -16.38 -3.40 -10.67
C ALA A 30 -16.75 -2.25 -11.60
N VAL A 31 -17.38 -2.62 -12.72
CA VAL A 31 -17.99 -1.69 -13.67
C VAL A 31 -19.40 -2.21 -13.93
N VAL A 32 -20.41 -1.43 -13.54
CA VAL A 32 -21.81 -1.73 -13.83
C VAL A 32 -22.35 -0.60 -14.67
N ASP A 33 -22.74 -0.91 -15.91
CA ASP A 33 -23.23 0.08 -16.85
C ASP A 33 -24.72 0.41 -16.65
N ARG A 34 -25.18 1.44 -17.38
CA ARG A 34 -26.57 1.89 -17.38
C ARG A 34 -27.57 0.79 -17.70
N ALA A 35 -27.21 -0.15 -18.58
CA ALA A 35 -28.11 -1.21 -19.03
C ALA A 35 -28.36 -2.21 -17.89
N ALA A 36 -27.31 -2.63 -17.19
CA ALA A 36 -27.40 -3.49 -16.01
C ALA A 36 -28.16 -2.85 -14.84
N LEU A 37 -28.21 -1.50 -14.79
CA LEU A 37 -28.90 -0.73 -13.75
C LEU A 37 -30.33 -0.29 -14.15
N ASN A 38 -30.90 -0.88 -15.21
CA ASN A 38 -32.24 -0.53 -15.74
C ASN A 38 -32.42 0.97 -16.03
N GLY A 39 -31.34 1.68 -16.33
CA GLY A 39 -31.36 3.13 -16.58
C GLY A 39 -31.50 4.02 -15.33
N LEU A 40 -31.48 3.46 -14.12
CA LEU A 40 -31.63 4.21 -12.85
C LEU A 40 -30.35 4.97 -12.44
N LEU A 41 -29.21 4.51 -12.95
CA LEU A 41 -27.90 5.13 -12.85
C LEU A 41 -27.23 5.06 -14.23
N ASP A 42 -26.29 5.95 -14.49
CA ASP A 42 -25.46 5.91 -15.70
C ASP A 42 -24.36 4.85 -15.57
N CYS A 43 -23.72 4.75 -14.40
CA CYS A 43 -22.82 3.65 -14.05
C CYS A 43 -22.48 3.59 -12.55
N VAL A 44 -21.98 2.44 -12.12
CA VAL A 44 -21.23 2.22 -10.87
C VAL A 44 -19.80 1.83 -11.24
N LEU A 45 -18.82 2.52 -10.67
CA LEU A 45 -17.40 2.22 -10.84
C LEU A 45 -16.77 2.04 -9.47
N LEU A 46 -15.96 1.00 -9.28
CA LEU A 46 -15.37 0.70 -7.98
C LEU A 46 -13.98 0.10 -8.14
N VAL A 47 -13.04 0.53 -7.30
CA VAL A 47 -11.76 -0.14 -7.06
C VAL A 47 -11.66 -0.47 -5.57
N ALA A 48 -11.20 -1.68 -5.26
CA ALA A 48 -10.97 -2.16 -3.91
C ALA A 48 -9.61 -2.85 -3.85
N ASP A 49 -8.73 -2.37 -2.98
CA ASP A 49 -7.39 -2.90 -2.75
C ASP A 49 -7.40 -3.76 -1.48
N GLY A 50 -7.21 -5.06 -1.68
CA GLY A 50 -7.30 -6.07 -0.63
C GLY A 50 -6.07 -6.09 0.25
N MET A 51 -6.28 -5.93 1.56
CA MET A 51 -5.23 -6.03 2.57
C MET A 51 -5.47 -7.25 3.48
N GLY A 52 -4.43 -8.00 3.79
CA GLY A 52 -4.59 -9.16 4.67
C GLY A 52 -3.32 -9.85 5.13
N GLY A 53 -2.17 -9.59 4.49
CA GLY A 53 -0.89 -10.21 4.82
C GLY A 53 -0.93 -11.74 4.64
N MET A 54 -1.36 -12.46 5.69
CA MET A 54 -1.45 -13.93 5.77
C MET A 54 -2.67 -14.56 5.10
N GLY A 55 -3.58 -13.75 4.52
CA GLY A 55 -4.65 -14.23 3.67
C GLY A 55 -5.93 -13.41 3.75
N GLY A 56 -6.68 -13.42 2.66
CA GLY A 56 -8.04 -12.90 2.58
C GLY A 56 -8.16 -11.48 2.05
N GLY A 57 -7.08 -10.79 1.68
CA GLY A 57 -7.16 -9.50 0.98
C GLY A 57 -7.94 -9.63 -0.32
N ASP A 58 -7.58 -10.63 -1.14
CA ASP A 58 -8.30 -11.01 -2.37
C ASP A 58 -9.78 -11.34 -2.11
N VAL A 59 -10.09 -11.96 -0.97
CA VAL A 59 -11.46 -12.32 -0.58
C VAL A 59 -12.23 -11.07 -0.20
N ALA A 60 -11.65 -10.18 0.61
CA ALA A 60 -12.28 -8.95 1.08
C ALA A 60 -12.55 -7.98 -0.07
N SER A 61 -11.58 -7.76 -0.95
CA SER A 61 -11.73 -6.88 -2.13
C SER A 61 -12.79 -7.42 -3.09
N ARG A 62 -12.80 -8.74 -3.35
CA ARG A 62 -13.79 -9.40 -4.21
C ARG A 62 -15.20 -9.35 -3.62
N ILE A 63 -15.35 -9.57 -2.32
CA ILE A 63 -16.64 -9.41 -1.63
C ILE A 63 -17.11 -7.98 -1.78
N THR A 64 -16.24 -7.00 -1.54
CA THR A 64 -16.59 -5.58 -1.62
C THR A 64 -17.00 -5.18 -3.03
N ALA A 65 -16.22 -5.57 -4.05
CA ALA A 65 -16.51 -5.31 -5.45
C ALA A 65 -17.81 -5.97 -5.95
N HIS A 66 -18.26 -7.04 -5.29
CA HIS A 66 -19.55 -7.67 -5.56
C HIS A 66 -20.70 -7.03 -4.76
N THR A 67 -20.54 -6.89 -3.44
CA THR A 67 -21.61 -6.50 -2.52
C THR A 67 -22.02 -5.04 -2.68
N VAL A 68 -21.07 -4.12 -2.97
CA VAL A 68 -21.41 -2.70 -3.12
C VAL A 68 -22.34 -2.48 -4.32
N PRO A 69 -22.00 -2.90 -5.56
CA PRO A 69 -22.91 -2.71 -6.70
C PRO A 69 -24.23 -3.46 -6.56
N GLU A 70 -24.21 -4.68 -6.01
CA GLU A 70 -25.42 -5.49 -5.79
C GLU A 70 -26.38 -4.80 -4.81
N THR A 71 -25.85 -4.28 -3.70
CA THR A 71 -26.66 -3.56 -2.70
C THR A 71 -27.25 -2.29 -3.29
N ILE A 72 -26.47 -1.53 -4.07
CA ILE A 72 -26.97 -0.36 -4.81
C ILE A 72 -28.11 -0.77 -5.74
N HIS A 73 -27.94 -1.84 -6.52
CA HIS A 73 -28.98 -2.32 -7.43
C HIS A 73 -30.28 -2.66 -6.69
N GLN A 74 -30.19 -3.40 -5.58
CA GLN A 74 -31.35 -3.78 -4.75
C GLN A 74 -32.05 -2.56 -4.12
N LEU A 75 -31.29 -1.60 -3.59
CA LEU A 75 -31.84 -0.36 -3.04
C LEU A 75 -32.57 0.45 -4.13
N LEU A 76 -32.04 0.49 -5.34
CA LEU A 76 -32.67 1.20 -6.46
C LEU A 76 -33.94 0.54 -6.97
N GLN A 77 -34.06 -0.79 -6.87
CA GLN A 77 -35.30 -1.49 -7.21
C GLN A 77 -36.44 -1.14 -6.26
N THR A 78 -36.13 -0.92 -4.98
CA THR A 78 -37.13 -0.57 -3.96
C THR A 78 -37.37 0.94 -3.86
N SER A 79 -36.31 1.73 -4.03
CA SER A 79 -36.31 3.19 -3.91
C SER A 79 -35.56 3.83 -5.08
N PRO A 80 -36.17 3.93 -6.29
CA PRO A 80 -35.51 4.43 -7.49
C PRO A 80 -34.96 5.87 -7.38
N HIS A 81 -35.51 6.66 -6.46
CA HIS A 81 -35.18 8.06 -6.23
C HIS A 81 -34.28 8.28 -5.01
N GLU A 82 -33.75 7.22 -4.41
CA GLU A 82 -32.82 7.32 -3.27
C GLU A 82 -31.62 8.21 -3.64
N GLU A 83 -31.18 9.02 -2.67
CA GLU A 83 -30.04 9.92 -2.83
C GLU A 83 -28.75 9.11 -3.04
N LEU A 84 -27.87 9.59 -3.94
CA LEU A 84 -26.63 8.89 -4.29
C LEU A 84 -25.71 8.66 -3.07
N VAL A 85 -25.62 9.64 -2.18
CA VAL A 85 -24.81 9.52 -0.95
C VAL A 85 -25.39 8.45 -0.02
N SER A 86 -26.71 8.44 0.16
CA SER A 86 -27.39 7.42 0.98
C SER A 86 -27.18 6.01 0.43
N LEU A 87 -27.28 5.83 -0.90
CA LEU A 87 -26.99 4.56 -1.57
C LEU A 87 -25.56 4.09 -1.28
N LEU A 88 -24.57 4.97 -1.42
CA LEU A 88 -23.18 4.66 -1.16
C LEU A 88 -22.94 4.28 0.31
N LEU A 89 -23.45 5.04 1.26
CA LEU A 89 -23.30 4.76 2.69
C LEU A 89 -23.88 3.39 3.04
N GLN A 90 -25.10 3.09 2.63
CA GLN A 90 -25.75 1.80 2.90
C GLN A 90 -24.98 0.64 2.25
N ALA A 91 -24.52 0.80 1.01
CA ALA A 91 -23.77 -0.23 0.31
C ALA A 91 -22.39 -0.50 0.93
N PHE A 92 -21.69 0.55 1.38
CA PHE A 92 -20.42 0.40 2.09
C PHE A 92 -20.61 -0.28 3.46
N GLN A 93 -21.65 0.06 4.21
CA GLN A 93 -21.96 -0.64 5.47
C GLN A 93 -22.30 -2.12 5.22
N ALA A 94 -23.08 -2.43 4.19
CA ALA A 94 -23.40 -3.81 3.82
C ALA A 94 -22.14 -4.62 3.46
N ALA A 95 -21.25 -4.04 2.65
CA ALA A 95 -19.96 -4.65 2.32
C ALA A 95 -19.07 -4.84 3.55
N ASN A 96 -19.01 -3.83 4.43
CA ASN A 96 -18.30 -3.92 5.70
C ASN A 96 -18.80 -5.06 6.57
N GLN A 97 -20.11 -5.16 6.75
CA GLN A 97 -20.72 -6.22 7.57
C GLN A 97 -20.47 -7.62 6.99
N GLU A 98 -20.53 -7.78 5.67
CA GLU A 98 -20.26 -9.07 5.02
C GLU A 98 -18.79 -9.49 5.21
N VAL A 99 -17.83 -8.61 4.91
CA VAL A 99 -16.40 -8.89 5.13
C VAL A 99 -16.13 -9.13 6.62
N PHE A 100 -16.70 -8.31 7.49
CA PHE A 100 -16.55 -8.41 8.95
C PHE A 100 -17.07 -9.73 9.50
N THR A 101 -18.21 -10.21 9.00
CA THR A 101 -18.81 -11.47 9.46
C THR A 101 -17.97 -12.65 9.00
N ARG A 102 -17.53 -12.64 7.74
CA ARG A 102 -16.78 -13.74 7.13
C ARG A 102 -15.42 -14.00 7.77
N ARG A 103 -14.85 -12.99 8.43
CA ARG A 103 -13.56 -13.11 9.15
C ARG A 103 -13.69 -13.95 10.42
N ALA A 104 -14.90 -14.06 10.98
CA ALA A 104 -15.14 -14.84 12.18
C ALA A 104 -15.01 -16.34 11.92
N ASP A 105 -15.25 -16.76 10.66
CA ASP A 105 -15.36 -18.17 10.28
C ASP A 105 -14.01 -18.87 10.12
N ARG A 106 -12.92 -18.14 9.82
CA ARG A 106 -11.59 -18.72 9.57
C ARG A 106 -10.47 -17.92 10.21
N ILE A 107 -9.60 -18.61 10.95
CA ILE A 107 -8.46 -17.99 11.66
C ILE A 107 -7.54 -17.23 10.69
N GLU A 108 -7.31 -17.78 9.49
CA GLU A 108 -6.46 -17.21 8.45
C GLU A 108 -7.04 -15.94 7.81
N GLN A 109 -8.34 -15.68 7.96
CA GLN A 109 -9.03 -14.54 7.36
C GLN A 109 -9.35 -13.44 8.40
N ARG A 110 -8.88 -13.60 9.64
CA ARG A 110 -9.17 -12.64 10.73
C ARG A 110 -8.60 -11.24 10.52
N SER A 111 -7.57 -11.13 9.67
CA SER A 111 -6.95 -9.87 9.27
C SER A 111 -7.43 -9.37 7.90
N MET A 112 -8.44 -10.00 7.29
CA MET A 112 -8.92 -9.55 5.99
C MET A 112 -9.58 -8.18 6.10
N GLY A 113 -9.21 -7.31 5.19
CA GLY A 113 -9.85 -6.03 4.96
C GLY A 113 -9.58 -5.59 3.54
N THR A 114 -10.18 -4.48 3.15
CA THR A 114 -9.91 -3.88 1.85
C THR A 114 -10.16 -2.39 1.92
N THR A 115 -9.44 -1.64 1.09
CA THR A 115 -9.87 -0.30 0.72
C THR A 115 -11.10 -0.41 -0.18
N CYS A 116 -11.78 0.71 -0.40
CA CYS A 116 -12.74 0.85 -1.46
C CYS A 116 -12.86 2.32 -1.86
N VAL A 117 -12.79 2.60 -3.15
CA VAL A 117 -13.25 3.87 -3.75
C VAL A 117 -14.32 3.54 -4.78
N CYS A 118 -15.47 4.21 -4.67
CA CYS A 118 -16.63 3.96 -5.52
C CYS A 118 -17.18 5.29 -6.07
N ALA A 119 -17.61 5.26 -7.32
CA ALA A 119 -18.24 6.37 -8.01
C ALA A 119 -19.60 5.96 -8.58
N LEU A 120 -20.63 6.74 -8.27
CA LEU A 120 -21.94 6.67 -8.92
C LEU A 120 -22.12 7.87 -9.82
N ILE A 121 -22.58 7.63 -11.04
CA ILE A 121 -22.97 8.70 -11.96
C ILE A 121 -24.48 8.61 -12.22
N ARG A 122 -25.18 9.73 -12.03
CA ARG A 122 -26.60 9.86 -12.37
C ARG A 122 -26.86 11.25 -12.94
N ASN A 123 -27.26 11.32 -14.20
CA ASN A 123 -27.69 12.54 -14.88
C ASN A 123 -26.69 13.69 -14.71
N GLY A 124 -25.38 13.39 -14.87
CA GLY A 124 -24.30 14.38 -14.73
C GLY A 124 -23.94 14.74 -13.28
N THR A 125 -24.53 14.08 -12.28
CA THR A 125 -24.07 14.15 -10.88
C THR A 125 -23.15 12.97 -10.61
N LEU A 126 -21.94 13.25 -10.10
CA LEU A 126 -20.97 12.30 -9.62
C LEU A 126 -21.01 12.26 -8.09
N ALA A 127 -21.25 11.08 -7.52
CA ALA A 127 -21.06 10.84 -6.09
C ALA A 127 -19.86 9.92 -5.89
N ILE A 128 -18.94 10.31 -5.00
CA ILE A 128 -17.79 9.51 -4.59
C ILE A 128 -17.99 9.07 -3.15
N ALA A 129 -17.65 7.82 -2.85
CA ALA A 129 -17.42 7.33 -1.50
C ALA A 129 -16.09 6.58 -1.43
N HIS A 130 -15.34 6.76 -0.36
CA HIS A 130 -14.09 6.03 -0.17
C HIS A 130 -13.78 5.66 1.28
N VAL A 131 -13.03 4.57 1.42
CA VAL A 131 -12.43 4.08 2.65
C VAL A 131 -11.05 3.54 2.31
N GLY A 132 -9.98 4.08 2.91
CA GLY A 132 -8.61 3.66 2.66
C GLY A 132 -7.86 4.72 1.85
N ASP A 133 -6.85 4.29 1.11
CA ASP A 133 -5.93 5.13 0.34
C ASP A 133 -6.00 4.88 -1.18
N SER A 134 -6.96 4.08 -1.65
CA SER A 134 -7.35 4.11 -3.06
C SER A 134 -8.02 5.44 -3.39
N ARG A 135 -7.75 5.97 -4.59
CA ARG A 135 -8.02 7.37 -4.92
C ARG A 135 -8.98 7.54 -6.09
N ALA A 136 -9.70 8.66 -6.08
CA ALA A 136 -10.44 9.15 -7.24
C ALA A 136 -9.92 10.52 -7.67
N TYR A 137 -9.73 10.72 -8.97
CA TYR A 137 -9.31 11.98 -9.58
C TYR A 137 -10.29 12.43 -10.65
N LEU A 138 -10.49 13.74 -10.77
CA LEU A 138 -11.21 14.37 -11.87
C LEU A 138 -10.25 15.23 -12.70
N LEU A 139 -10.11 14.90 -13.97
CA LEU A 139 -9.46 15.74 -14.96
C LEU A 139 -10.51 16.60 -15.66
N ARG A 140 -10.42 17.92 -15.46
CA ARG A 140 -11.25 18.91 -16.13
C ARG A 140 -10.38 20.01 -16.71
N HIS A 141 -10.59 20.35 -17.99
CA HIS A 141 -9.82 21.40 -18.69
C HIS A 141 -8.30 21.25 -18.53
N GLY A 142 -7.79 20.01 -18.57
CA GLY A 142 -6.36 19.71 -18.41
C GLY A 142 -5.83 19.76 -16.96
N ARG A 143 -6.67 20.08 -15.97
CA ARG A 143 -6.30 20.10 -14.55
C ARG A 143 -6.79 18.83 -13.86
N LEU A 144 -5.86 18.05 -13.31
CA LEU A 144 -6.15 16.88 -12.48
C LEU A 144 -6.39 17.34 -11.04
N SER A 145 -7.52 16.96 -10.46
CA SER A 145 -7.89 17.26 -9.08
C SER A 145 -8.17 15.96 -8.33
N LEU A 146 -7.52 15.76 -7.19
CA LEU A 146 -7.80 14.65 -6.29
C LEU A 146 -9.14 14.91 -5.58
N LEU A 147 -10.04 13.91 -5.60
CA LEU A 147 -11.38 13.99 -4.98
C LEU A 147 -11.46 13.30 -3.62
N THR A 148 -10.48 12.46 -3.29
CA THR A 148 -10.44 11.66 -2.05
C THR A 148 -9.33 12.17 -1.12
N ALA A 149 -9.42 11.83 0.16
CA ALA A 149 -8.38 12.07 1.14
C ALA A 149 -7.97 10.72 1.74
N ASP A 150 -6.69 10.37 1.60
CA ASP A 150 -6.21 9.05 2.02
C ASP A 150 -6.46 8.83 3.52
N HIS A 151 -7.07 7.71 3.88
CA HIS A 151 -7.14 7.27 5.27
C HIS A 151 -5.85 6.55 5.65
N SER A 152 -4.74 7.29 5.66
CA SER A 152 -3.41 6.78 6.02
C SER A 152 -2.83 7.55 7.20
N ALA A 153 -2.00 6.88 8.00
CA ALA A 153 -1.39 7.47 9.19
C ALA A 153 -0.57 8.71 8.83
N VAL A 154 0.14 8.69 7.70
CA VAL A 154 0.93 9.83 7.23
C VAL A 154 0.04 10.99 6.77
N TRP A 155 -1.11 10.71 6.17
CA TRP A 155 -2.04 11.75 5.72
C TRP A 155 -2.71 12.44 6.91
N GLU A 156 -3.10 11.69 7.94
CA GLU A 156 -3.63 12.26 9.18
C GLU A 156 -2.62 13.20 9.87
N GLU A 157 -1.32 12.86 9.82
CA GLU A 157 -0.25 13.73 10.34
C GLU A 157 -0.08 15.00 9.50
N ILE A 158 -0.20 14.92 8.17
CA ILE A 158 -0.21 16.10 7.29
C ILE A 158 -1.40 17.00 7.59
N GLN A 159 -2.61 16.43 7.66
CA GLN A 159 -3.84 17.19 7.93
C GLN A 159 -3.78 17.89 9.29
N ALA A 160 -3.11 17.30 10.26
CA ALA A 160 -2.91 17.91 11.56
C ALA A 160 -1.74 18.92 11.63
N GLY A 161 -1.07 19.19 10.49
CA GLY A 161 0.05 20.13 10.40
C GLY A 161 1.34 19.64 11.08
N ARG A 162 1.45 18.33 11.33
CA ARG A 162 2.59 17.71 12.03
C ARG A 162 3.64 17.11 11.08
N MET A 163 3.32 16.99 9.79
CA MET A 163 4.19 16.41 8.77
C MET A 163 4.01 17.14 7.43
N THR A 164 5.07 17.32 6.67
CA THR A 164 4.95 17.82 5.28
C THR A 164 4.66 16.68 4.29
N ARG A 165 4.25 17.03 3.06
CA ARG A 165 3.99 16.03 2.02
C ARG A 165 5.25 15.25 1.65
N GLU A 166 6.39 15.94 1.60
CA GLU A 166 7.70 15.37 1.29
C GLU A 166 8.16 14.41 2.40
N GLU A 167 7.90 14.75 3.66
CA GLU A 167 8.19 13.89 4.81
C GLU A 167 7.33 12.62 4.82
N ALA A 168 6.05 12.74 4.43
CA ALA A 168 5.14 11.60 4.33
C ALA A 168 5.57 10.59 3.26
N GLU A 169 6.04 11.04 2.10
CA GLU A 169 6.51 10.17 1.01
C GLU A 169 7.72 9.31 1.43
N ALA A 170 8.61 9.88 2.25
CA ALA A 170 9.78 9.18 2.79
C ALA A 170 9.48 8.37 4.06
N ASN A 171 8.25 8.43 4.59
CA ASN A 171 7.91 7.83 5.87
C ASN A 171 7.71 6.30 5.75
N ARG A 172 8.34 5.56 6.66
CA ARG A 172 8.18 4.09 6.79
C ARG A 172 6.75 3.63 7.01
N TYR A 173 5.87 4.51 7.50
CA TYR A 173 4.46 4.24 7.79
C TYR A 173 3.51 4.71 6.69
N ARG A 174 4.01 5.12 5.52
CA ARG A 174 3.18 5.62 4.41
C ARG A 174 2.10 4.64 3.92
N HIS A 175 2.35 3.35 4.08
CA HIS A 175 1.41 2.26 3.72
C HIS A 175 0.49 1.84 4.88
N VAL A 176 0.54 2.53 6.03
CA VAL A 176 -0.31 2.19 7.17
C VAL A 176 -1.64 2.93 7.01
N ILE A 177 -2.67 2.21 6.61
CA ILE A 177 -4.02 2.75 6.54
C ILE A 177 -4.71 2.76 7.90
N THR A 178 -5.53 3.77 8.14
CA THR A 178 -6.25 4.01 9.39
C THR A 178 -7.72 3.59 9.32
N ARG A 179 -8.28 3.44 8.11
CA ARG A 179 -9.63 2.94 7.87
C ARG A 179 -9.64 1.93 6.72
N ALA A 180 -10.38 0.83 6.89
CA ALA A 180 -10.64 -0.17 5.86
C ALA A 180 -11.97 -0.89 6.12
N ILE A 181 -12.55 -1.44 5.04
CA ILE A 181 -13.74 -2.30 5.09
C ILE A 181 -13.38 -3.63 5.72
N GLY A 182 -14.22 -4.11 6.64
CA GLY A 182 -14.13 -5.43 7.29
C GLY A 182 -13.32 -5.46 8.59
N ILE A 183 -12.64 -4.37 8.95
CA ILE A 183 -11.76 -4.32 10.13
C ILE A 183 -12.54 -4.05 11.44
N ALA A 184 -13.62 -3.27 11.37
CA ALA A 184 -14.47 -2.94 12.51
C ALA A 184 -15.95 -3.24 12.18
N PRO A 185 -16.84 -3.41 13.19
CA PRO A 185 -18.26 -3.72 12.95
C PRO A 185 -18.94 -2.67 12.09
N ASP A 186 -18.55 -1.40 12.28
CA ASP A 186 -18.99 -0.26 11.50
C ASP A 186 -17.78 0.37 10.81
N VAL A 187 -18.00 0.99 9.65
CA VAL A 187 -16.97 1.71 8.90
C VAL A 187 -17.35 3.17 8.73
N GLU A 188 -16.40 4.09 8.96
CA GLU A 188 -16.59 5.50 8.63
C GLU A 188 -16.26 5.71 7.14
N VAL A 189 -17.21 6.28 6.40
CA VAL A 189 -17.13 6.44 4.95
C VAL A 189 -17.16 7.92 4.61
N ASP A 190 -16.11 8.38 3.92
CA ASP A 190 -16.05 9.74 3.42
C ASP A 190 -16.79 9.82 2.08
N THR A 191 -17.58 10.87 1.87
CA THR A 191 -18.38 11.04 0.64
C THR A 191 -18.29 12.45 0.09
N SER A 192 -18.42 12.59 -1.23
CA SER A 192 -18.49 13.91 -1.88
C SER A 192 -19.37 13.88 -3.13
N LEU A 193 -19.92 15.04 -3.49
CA LEU A 193 -20.76 15.25 -4.67
C LEU A 193 -20.13 16.28 -5.60
N HIS A 194 -20.14 16.00 -6.90
CA HIS A 194 -19.59 16.84 -7.94
C HIS A 194 -20.54 16.87 -9.14
N SER A 195 -20.60 18.00 -9.86
CA SER A 195 -21.28 18.07 -11.16
C SER A 195 -20.29 17.78 -12.28
N LEU A 196 -20.66 16.93 -13.23
CA LEU A 196 -19.86 16.58 -14.39
C LEU A 196 -20.13 17.53 -15.57
N GLU A 197 -19.06 17.87 -16.27
CA GLU A 197 -19.08 18.62 -17.51
C GLU A 197 -18.66 17.72 -18.68
N VAL A 198 -19.20 17.97 -19.87
CA VAL A 198 -18.80 17.24 -21.08
C VAL A 198 -17.30 17.43 -21.31
N GLY A 199 -16.58 16.32 -21.43
CA GLY A 199 -15.12 16.30 -21.57
C GLY A 199 -14.39 15.84 -20.31
N ASP A 200 -15.05 15.82 -19.15
CA ASP A 200 -14.47 15.34 -17.90
C ASP A 200 -13.98 13.89 -18.00
N VAL A 201 -12.87 13.62 -17.32
CA VAL A 201 -12.32 12.28 -17.16
C VAL A 201 -12.17 11.95 -15.69
N LEU A 202 -12.88 10.94 -15.24
CA LEU A 202 -12.77 10.37 -13.91
C LEU A 202 -11.76 9.21 -13.94
N LEU A 203 -10.84 9.18 -12.96
CA LEU A 203 -9.94 8.06 -12.71
C LEU A 203 -10.19 7.54 -11.29
N LEU A 204 -10.42 6.24 -11.15
CA LEU A 204 -10.34 5.51 -9.87
C LEU A 204 -9.13 4.58 -9.93
N CYS A 205 -8.32 4.52 -8.88
CA CYS A 205 -7.13 3.66 -8.84
C CYS A 205 -6.76 3.17 -7.45
N SER A 206 -6.09 2.01 -7.38
CA SER A 206 -5.39 1.55 -6.18
C SER A 206 -4.08 2.32 -5.97
N ASP A 207 -3.47 2.16 -4.80
CA ASP A 207 -2.26 2.89 -4.41
C ASP A 207 -1.04 2.47 -5.25
N GLY A 208 -1.06 1.25 -5.83
CA GLY A 208 -0.01 0.74 -6.71
C GLY A 208 0.19 1.58 -7.98
N LEU A 209 -0.81 2.37 -8.38
CA LEU A 209 -0.63 3.37 -9.43
C LEU A 209 0.09 4.60 -8.88
N THR A 210 -0.44 5.19 -7.81
CA THR A 210 0.01 6.50 -7.31
C THR A 210 1.32 6.45 -6.53
N THR A 211 1.75 5.25 -6.13
CA THR A 211 3.07 5.00 -5.55
C THR A 211 4.17 5.06 -6.60
N GLU A 212 3.88 4.63 -7.83
CA GLU A 212 4.86 4.49 -8.90
C GLU A 212 4.77 5.62 -9.94
N VAL A 213 3.59 6.22 -10.11
CA VAL A 213 3.30 7.20 -11.16
C VAL A 213 2.85 8.52 -10.54
N THR A 214 3.55 9.60 -10.91
CA THR A 214 3.25 10.94 -10.39
C THR A 214 1.93 11.50 -10.92
N GLU A 215 1.26 12.37 -10.14
CA GLU A 215 0.03 13.06 -10.58
C GLU A 215 0.21 13.81 -11.91
N ARG A 216 1.41 14.38 -12.14
CA ARG A 216 1.73 15.07 -13.40
C ARG A 216 1.71 14.11 -14.59
N GLU A 217 2.28 12.93 -14.43
CA GLU A 217 2.31 11.91 -15.48
C GLU A 217 0.91 11.31 -15.71
N ILE A 218 0.16 11.04 -14.63
CA ILE A 218 -1.24 10.64 -14.71
C ILE A 218 -2.04 11.65 -15.55
N ALA A 219 -1.92 12.95 -15.24
CA ALA A 219 -2.59 14.01 -15.99
C ALA A 219 -2.19 14.01 -17.48
N GLN A 220 -0.90 13.86 -17.78
CA GLN A 220 -0.40 13.79 -19.17
C GLN A 220 -0.97 12.59 -19.94
N ILE A 221 -1.04 11.41 -19.31
CA ILE A 221 -1.62 10.21 -19.92
C ILE A 221 -3.11 10.42 -20.19
N LEU A 222 -3.87 10.90 -19.19
CA LEU A 222 -5.30 11.12 -19.33
C LEU A 222 -5.67 12.21 -20.36
N VAL A 223 -4.86 13.27 -20.48
CA VAL A 223 -5.04 14.32 -21.49
C VAL A 223 -4.74 13.80 -22.90
N SER A 224 -3.67 13.00 -23.05
CA SER A 224 -3.23 12.51 -24.37
C SER A 224 -3.98 11.29 -24.88
N SER A 225 -4.74 10.59 -24.02
CA SER A 225 -5.54 9.42 -24.40
C SER A 225 -7.01 9.77 -24.60
N THR A 226 -7.50 9.74 -25.84
CA THR A 226 -8.94 9.91 -26.11
C THR A 226 -9.76 8.71 -25.66
N ASP A 227 -9.24 7.50 -25.86
CA ASP A 227 -9.87 6.24 -25.45
C ASP A 227 -9.56 5.91 -23.98
N PRO A 228 -10.57 5.76 -23.11
CA PRO A 228 -10.38 5.36 -21.71
C PRO A 228 -9.64 4.03 -21.53
N GLN A 229 -9.83 3.06 -22.42
CA GLN A 229 -9.13 1.77 -22.30
C GLN A 229 -7.64 1.93 -22.57
N GLU A 230 -7.28 2.70 -23.60
CA GLU A 230 -5.89 3.05 -23.88
C GLU A 230 -5.26 3.87 -22.73
N ALA A 231 -6.01 4.78 -22.12
CA ALA A 231 -5.56 5.48 -20.92
C ALA A 231 -5.22 4.51 -19.78
N CYS A 232 -6.09 3.54 -19.50
CA CYS A 232 -5.83 2.51 -18.50
C CYS A 232 -4.57 1.70 -18.84
N ASN A 233 -4.42 1.27 -20.10
CA ASN A 233 -3.25 0.50 -20.51
C ASN A 233 -1.95 1.26 -20.25
N ARG A 234 -1.89 2.54 -20.65
CA ARG A 234 -0.72 3.40 -20.46
C ARG A 234 -0.44 3.72 -18.99
N LEU A 235 -1.48 3.89 -18.17
CA LEU A 235 -1.31 4.10 -16.72
C LEU A 235 -0.69 2.87 -16.05
N ILE A 236 -1.21 1.68 -16.33
CA ILE A 236 -0.67 0.43 -15.79
C ILE A 236 0.75 0.19 -16.29
N GLU A 237 1.02 0.39 -17.59
CA GLU A 237 2.37 0.24 -18.15
C GLU A 237 3.37 1.21 -17.52
N SER A 238 2.97 2.46 -17.27
CA SER A 238 3.82 3.40 -16.55
C SER A 238 4.14 2.90 -15.14
N ALA A 239 3.15 2.42 -14.37
CA ALA A 239 3.39 1.89 -13.03
C ALA A 239 4.33 0.68 -13.02
N LEU A 240 4.15 -0.24 -13.97
CA LEU A 240 5.02 -1.41 -14.14
C LEU A 240 6.46 -1.00 -14.48
N ASN A 241 6.63 -0.05 -15.41
CA ASN A 241 7.94 0.46 -15.82
C ASN A 241 8.69 1.19 -14.69
N HIS A 242 7.97 1.83 -13.77
CA HIS A 242 8.56 2.52 -12.61
C HIS A 242 8.92 1.58 -11.44
N GLY A 243 8.44 0.34 -11.48
CA GLY A 243 8.88 -0.68 -10.53
C GLY A 243 7.88 -1.80 -10.30
N GLY A 244 6.58 -1.53 -10.54
CA GLY A 244 5.49 -2.47 -10.33
C GLY A 244 5.55 -3.13 -8.95
N SER A 245 5.75 -2.33 -7.90
CA SER A 245 5.98 -2.87 -6.56
C SER A 245 4.75 -3.47 -5.89
N ASP A 246 3.56 -3.11 -6.36
CA ASP A 246 2.28 -3.61 -5.86
C ASP A 246 1.33 -4.07 -6.98
N ASN A 247 0.19 -4.63 -6.58
CA ASN A 247 -0.97 -4.74 -7.44
C ASN A 247 -1.39 -3.35 -7.91
N VAL A 248 -1.81 -3.25 -9.17
CA VAL A 248 -2.15 -1.96 -9.74
C VAL A 248 -3.41 -2.06 -10.55
N THR A 249 -4.38 -1.22 -10.20
CA THR A 249 -5.71 -1.20 -10.81
C THR A 249 -6.10 0.22 -11.15
N ALA A 250 -6.64 0.42 -12.36
CA ALA A 250 -7.13 1.70 -12.84
C ALA A 250 -8.46 1.53 -13.61
N LEU A 251 -9.40 2.42 -13.30
CA LEU A 251 -10.66 2.63 -14.00
C LEU A 251 -10.70 4.06 -14.52
N VAL A 252 -10.88 4.24 -15.83
CA VAL A 252 -11.02 5.57 -16.44
C VAL A 252 -12.42 5.68 -17.06
N ALA A 253 -13.15 6.74 -16.73
CA ALA A 253 -14.44 7.05 -17.31
C ALA A 253 -14.44 8.45 -17.93
N ARG A 254 -14.79 8.56 -19.21
CA ARG A 254 -14.92 9.83 -19.94
C ARG A 254 -16.39 10.18 -20.09
N TYR A 255 -16.78 11.36 -19.60
CA TYR A 255 -18.14 11.88 -19.70
C TYR A 255 -18.29 12.72 -20.97
N GLY A 256 -19.06 12.24 -21.95
CA GLY A 256 -19.26 12.94 -23.22
C GLY A 256 -18.84 12.16 -24.47
N PRO A 257 -19.16 12.68 -25.67
CA PRO A 257 -18.80 12.06 -26.94
C PRO A 257 -17.28 12.09 -27.15
N MET A 258 -16.73 11.14 -27.91
CA MET A 258 -15.33 11.23 -28.33
C MET A 258 -15.15 12.37 -29.32
N ARG A 259 -14.73 13.51 -28.80
CA ARG A 259 -14.02 14.52 -29.57
C ARG A 259 -12.61 14.63 -28.96
N PRO A 260 -11.56 14.77 -29.80
CA PRO A 260 -10.27 15.21 -29.30
C PRO A 260 -10.49 16.47 -28.45
N LEU A 261 -9.78 16.58 -27.31
CA LEU A 261 -9.64 17.86 -26.63
C LEU A 261 -8.95 18.78 -27.63
N LEU A 262 -9.72 19.54 -28.40
CA LEU A 262 -9.17 20.67 -29.12
C LEU A 262 -8.57 21.58 -28.04
N PRO A 263 -7.35 22.11 -28.24
CA PRO A 263 -6.85 23.16 -27.35
C PRO A 263 -7.93 24.24 -27.25
N PRO A 264 -8.07 24.89 -26.08
CA PRO A 264 -9.05 25.95 -25.92
C PRO A 264 -8.90 26.91 -27.10
N GLU A 265 -9.96 27.09 -27.88
CA GLU A 265 -9.97 28.10 -28.92
C GLU A 265 -9.59 29.41 -28.22
N GLU A 266 -8.44 29.96 -28.58
CA GLU A 266 -8.13 31.34 -28.22
C GLU A 266 -9.32 32.17 -28.72
N GLU A 267 -10.05 32.78 -27.79
CA GLU A 267 -11.06 33.78 -28.11
C GLU A 267 -10.35 34.90 -28.88
N THR A 268 -10.33 34.77 -30.19
CA THR A 268 -9.94 35.87 -31.08
C THR A 268 -11.03 36.92 -30.94
N PRO A 269 -10.69 38.16 -30.56
CA PRO A 269 -11.68 39.23 -30.52
C PRO A 269 -12.27 39.37 -31.92
N THR A 270 -13.58 39.34 -32.00
CA THR A 270 -14.34 39.65 -33.21
C THR A 270 -14.11 41.12 -33.56
N ASP A 271 -13.06 41.41 -34.32
CA ASP A 271 -12.93 42.70 -35.00
C ASP A 271 -13.50 42.60 -36.42
N ASN A 272 -14.46 43.49 -36.62
CA ASN A 272 -15.36 43.55 -37.73
C ASN A 272 -14.85 44.65 -38.66
N THR A 273 -13.84 44.37 -39.49
CA THR A 273 -13.47 45.27 -40.58
C THR A 273 -13.05 44.51 -41.84
N ALA A 274 -13.90 44.60 -42.85
CA ALA A 274 -13.57 44.27 -44.23
C ALA A 274 -12.65 45.35 -44.81
N ASN A 275 -11.48 45.01 -45.39
CA ASN A 275 -10.97 45.64 -46.62
C ASN A 275 -9.60 45.14 -47.18
N TRP A 276 -9.58 44.84 -48.49
CA TRP A 276 -8.52 44.82 -49.54
C TRP A 276 -7.17 44.02 -49.47
N ARG A 277 -7.08 43.02 -50.36
CA ARG A 277 -6.16 42.78 -51.53
C ARG A 277 -4.66 43.22 -51.59
N TYR A 278 -3.81 42.19 -51.85
CA TYR A 278 -2.60 42.03 -52.72
C TYR A 278 -1.26 42.76 -52.47
N ALA A 279 -0.18 41.96 -52.40
CA ALA A 279 1.04 42.13 -53.23
C ALA A 279 1.78 40.79 -53.42
N LEU A 280 2.07 40.47 -54.68
CA LEU A 280 2.87 39.35 -55.19
C LEU A 280 4.37 39.60 -55.01
N THR A 281 5.16 38.51 -54.90
CA THR A 281 6.38 38.35 -55.72
C THR A 281 6.56 36.88 -56.11
N GLN A 282 6.81 36.71 -57.40
CA GLN A 282 6.83 35.49 -58.21
C GLN A 282 8.09 34.62 -58.02
N GLU A 283 7.90 33.31 -58.07
CA GLU A 283 8.36 32.31 -59.07
C GLU A 283 9.85 32.26 -59.41
N THR A 284 10.42 31.05 -59.35
CA THR A 284 10.99 30.42 -60.54
C THR A 284 10.74 28.91 -60.54
N VAL A 285 10.33 28.44 -61.70
CA VAL A 285 10.06 27.07 -62.16
C VAL A 285 11.35 26.26 -62.36
N ALA A 286 11.35 24.95 -62.07
CA ALA A 286 11.90 23.91 -62.96
C ALA A 286 11.69 22.49 -62.39
N ASP A 287 11.08 21.67 -63.23
CA ASP A 287 10.90 20.22 -63.12
C ASP A 287 12.17 19.48 -63.58
N SER A 288 12.64 18.47 -62.84
CA SER A 288 13.28 17.27 -63.42
C SER A 288 13.56 16.16 -62.39
N LYS A 289 12.93 15.01 -62.62
CA LYS A 289 13.40 13.61 -62.45
C LYS A 289 14.67 13.32 -61.61
N THR A 290 14.47 12.45 -60.63
CA THR A 290 15.21 11.19 -60.30
C THR A 290 16.76 11.17 -60.21
N VAL A 291 17.24 10.50 -59.15
CA VAL A 291 18.63 10.08 -58.79
C VAL A 291 19.38 11.19 -58.00
N SER A 292 19.89 11.01 -56.76
CA SER A 292 20.57 9.86 -56.14
C SER A 292 20.18 9.65 -54.66
N LYS A 293 19.72 8.43 -54.30
CA LYS A 293 19.47 7.98 -52.93
C LYS A 293 20.73 7.51 -52.17
N VAL A 294 21.94 7.69 -52.70
CA VAL A 294 23.16 7.11 -52.11
C VAL A 294 23.91 8.07 -51.17
N ALA A 295 23.65 9.38 -51.20
CA ALA A 295 24.38 10.34 -50.36
C ALA A 295 23.81 10.54 -48.93
N ARG A 296 22.52 10.23 -48.68
CA ARG A 296 21.91 10.41 -47.34
C ARG A 296 22.18 9.25 -46.37
N GLY A 297 22.47 8.04 -46.87
CA GLY A 297 22.77 6.89 -46.03
C GLY A 297 24.12 7.01 -45.31
N TRP A 298 25.12 7.59 -45.96
CA TRP A 298 26.46 7.76 -45.38
C TRP A 298 26.47 8.81 -44.27
N VAL A 299 25.74 9.92 -44.44
CA VAL A 299 25.68 10.99 -43.42
C VAL A 299 25.01 10.50 -42.14
N VAL A 300 23.92 9.74 -42.25
CA VAL A 300 23.22 9.16 -41.09
C VAL A 300 24.06 8.06 -40.43
N GLY A 301 24.74 7.22 -41.23
CA GLY A 301 25.65 6.18 -40.71
C GLY A 301 26.85 6.76 -39.96
N THR A 302 27.46 7.84 -40.47
CA THR A 302 28.58 8.52 -39.79
C THR A 302 28.16 9.20 -38.50
N LEU A 303 26.95 9.78 -38.45
CA LEU A 303 26.40 10.38 -37.23
C LEU A 303 26.12 9.32 -36.15
N LEU A 304 25.63 8.15 -36.54
CA LEU A 304 25.37 7.04 -35.62
C LEU A 304 26.68 6.48 -35.01
N LEU A 305 27.73 6.33 -35.83
CA LEU A 305 29.04 5.87 -35.36
C LEU A 305 29.71 6.89 -34.42
N LEU A 306 29.55 8.19 -34.68
CA LEU A 306 30.02 9.26 -33.79
C LEU A 306 29.30 9.23 -32.44
N LEU A 307 27.99 8.97 -32.41
CA LEU A 307 27.22 8.84 -31.17
C LEU A 307 27.64 7.62 -30.34
N ILE A 308 27.93 6.48 -30.99
CA ILE A 308 28.43 5.28 -30.32
C ILE A 308 29.82 5.55 -29.73
N ALA A 309 30.72 6.18 -30.49
CA ALA A 309 32.06 6.53 -30.01
C ALA A 309 32.03 7.53 -28.84
N LEU A 310 31.12 8.51 -28.86
CA LEU A 310 30.90 9.43 -27.75
C LEU A 310 30.32 8.72 -26.51
N GLY A 311 29.43 7.75 -26.72
CA GLY A 311 28.89 6.91 -25.65
C GLY A 311 29.98 6.06 -24.98
N GLU A 312 30.87 5.43 -25.76
CA GLU A 312 31.99 4.66 -25.20
C GLU A 312 33.01 5.56 -24.49
N ALA A 313 33.31 6.74 -25.04
CA ALA A 313 34.19 7.70 -24.38
C ALA A 313 33.61 8.18 -23.04
N ALA A 314 32.29 8.43 -22.98
CA ALA A 314 31.60 8.79 -21.75
C ALA A 314 31.58 7.65 -20.73
N TRP A 315 31.41 6.40 -21.18
CA TRP A 315 31.47 5.22 -20.31
C TRP A 315 32.88 4.97 -19.78
N ILE A 316 33.91 5.10 -20.61
CA ILE A 316 35.32 5.00 -20.20
C ILE A 316 35.68 6.13 -19.23
N TYR A 317 35.21 7.36 -19.48
CA TYR A 317 35.39 8.49 -18.56
C TYR A 317 34.70 8.22 -17.21
N HIS A 318 33.47 7.71 -17.22
CA HIS A 318 32.77 7.34 -15.99
C HIS A 318 33.48 6.19 -15.26
N LEU A 319 34.02 5.20 -15.97
CA LEU A 319 34.79 4.11 -15.39
C LEU A 319 36.11 4.63 -14.78
N PHE A 320 36.78 5.56 -15.46
CA PHE A 320 38.00 6.21 -14.99
C PHE A 320 37.77 7.06 -13.74
N VAL A 321 36.69 7.86 -13.70
CA VAL A 321 36.29 8.62 -12.50
C VAL A 321 35.98 7.68 -11.32
N LYS A 322 35.34 6.53 -11.59
CA LYS A 322 35.05 5.50 -10.58
C LYS A 322 36.33 4.84 -10.05
N LEU A 323 37.34 4.67 -10.89
CA LEU A 323 38.65 4.14 -10.52
C LEU A 323 39.52 5.16 -9.77
N GLN A 324 39.39 6.46 -10.06
CA GLN A 324 40.08 7.52 -9.32
C GLN A 324 39.50 7.78 -7.92
N HIS A 325 38.21 7.47 -7.71
CA HIS A 325 37.56 7.55 -6.39
C HIS A 325 37.58 6.22 -5.61
N ALA A 326 38.20 5.17 -6.17
CA ALA A 326 38.54 3.98 -5.43
C ALA A 326 39.66 4.33 -4.44
N ARG A 327 39.28 4.75 -3.23
CA ARG A 327 40.19 4.93 -2.11
C ARG A 327 41.02 3.64 -1.95
N PRO A 328 42.33 3.73 -1.66
CA PRO A 328 43.09 2.55 -1.28
C PRO A 328 42.34 1.90 -0.12
N SER A 329 41.99 0.63 -0.30
CA SER A 329 41.34 -0.21 0.70
C SER A 329 42.12 -0.02 2.00
N GLN A 330 41.47 0.53 3.03
CA GLN A 330 41.96 0.30 4.37
C GLN A 330 42.11 -1.21 4.53
N PRO A 331 43.20 -1.71 5.14
CA PRO A 331 43.31 -3.12 5.42
C PRO A 331 42.03 -3.50 6.15
N VAL A 332 41.38 -4.56 5.66
CA VAL A 332 40.27 -5.19 6.36
C VAL A 332 40.81 -5.49 7.74
N VAL A 333 40.41 -4.68 8.73
CA VAL A 333 40.43 -5.12 10.11
C VAL A 333 39.43 -6.25 10.12
N LEU A 334 39.93 -7.47 9.94
CA LEU A 334 39.27 -8.65 10.43
C LEU A 334 38.97 -8.32 11.88
N LEU A 335 37.71 -7.97 12.16
CA LEU A 335 37.19 -8.03 13.51
C LEU A 335 37.57 -9.43 13.96
N GLN A 336 38.59 -9.50 14.83
CA GLN A 336 38.84 -10.74 15.53
C GLN A 336 37.49 -11.10 16.13
N PRO A 337 37.01 -12.35 15.95
CA PRO A 337 35.86 -12.80 16.71
C PRO A 337 36.16 -12.43 18.17
N PRO A 338 35.18 -11.87 18.91
CA PRO A 338 35.42 -11.43 20.27
C PRO A 338 36.22 -12.52 20.98
N SER A 339 37.38 -12.16 21.52
CA SER A 339 38.39 -13.09 22.04
C SER A 339 37.95 -13.82 23.32
N LYS A 340 36.64 -13.89 23.52
CA LYS A 340 35.90 -14.84 24.33
C LYS A 340 34.47 -14.88 23.77
N PRO A 341 33.89 -16.05 23.43
CA PRO A 341 32.44 -16.16 23.49
C PRO A 341 32.04 -15.70 24.90
N ALA A 342 31.09 -14.77 25.00
CA ALA A 342 30.44 -14.52 26.29
C ALA A 342 29.93 -15.89 26.75
N VAL A 343 30.50 -16.39 27.85
CA VAL A 343 30.08 -17.67 28.43
C VAL A 343 28.63 -17.46 28.85
N PHE A 344 27.72 -18.02 28.06
CA PHE A 344 26.30 -17.93 28.31
C PHE A 344 25.95 -18.87 29.47
N GLU A 345 25.35 -18.30 30.52
CA GLU A 345 24.55 -19.11 31.42
C GLU A 345 23.26 -19.48 30.68
N PRO A 346 22.95 -20.78 30.54
CA PRO A 346 21.68 -21.19 29.94
C PRO A 346 20.53 -20.59 30.77
N LEU A 347 19.53 -19.99 30.12
CA LEU A 347 18.34 -19.46 30.80
C LEU A 347 17.23 -20.51 30.77
N SER A 348 16.62 -20.76 31.93
CA SER A 348 15.37 -21.50 32.08
C SER A 348 14.19 -20.53 32.16
N TYR A 349 13.02 -20.91 31.66
CA TYR A 349 11.84 -20.05 31.66
C TYR A 349 10.81 -20.54 32.67
N ALA A 350 10.11 -19.60 33.30
CA ALA A 350 8.96 -19.91 34.15
C ALA A 350 7.89 -20.67 33.35
N THR A 351 7.27 -21.68 33.95
CA THR A 351 6.12 -22.36 33.35
C THR A 351 4.85 -21.48 33.39
N VAL A 352 4.82 -20.49 34.29
CA VAL A 352 3.65 -19.64 34.53
C VAL A 352 3.79 -18.32 33.78
N ALA A 353 2.80 -18.01 32.95
CA ALA A 353 2.65 -16.70 32.34
C ALA A 353 1.86 -15.79 33.29
N THR A 354 2.47 -14.69 33.73
CA THR A 354 1.83 -13.74 34.64
C THR A 354 1.14 -12.66 33.84
N LYS A 355 -0.14 -12.40 34.12
CA LYS A 355 -0.89 -11.32 33.48
C LYS A 355 -0.34 -9.98 33.98
N GLN A 356 0.00 -9.10 33.04
CA GLN A 356 0.64 -7.81 33.32
C GLN A 356 -0.35 -6.64 33.21
N LEU A 357 -1.36 -6.77 32.34
CA LEU A 357 -2.34 -5.72 32.07
C LEU A 357 -3.76 -6.28 32.01
N ASP A 358 -4.71 -5.55 32.59
CA ASP A 358 -6.14 -5.92 32.67
C ASP A 358 -7.01 -5.27 31.58
N MET A 359 -6.38 -4.87 30.47
CA MET A 359 -7.04 -4.24 29.32
C MET A 359 -6.78 -5.05 28.05
N PRO A 360 -7.77 -5.19 27.15
CA PRO A 360 -7.56 -5.82 25.86
C PRO A 360 -6.66 -4.97 24.95
N LEU A 361 -5.70 -5.62 24.30
CA LEU A 361 -4.69 -5.07 23.42
C LEU A 361 -4.82 -5.63 22.00
N ARG A 362 -4.33 -4.87 21.02
CA ARG A 362 -4.17 -5.30 19.64
C ARG A 362 -3.12 -6.41 19.56
N ASN A 363 -3.30 -7.37 18.67
CA ASN A 363 -2.53 -8.61 18.63
C ASN A 363 -1.21 -8.51 17.84
N ASP A 364 -0.87 -7.34 17.33
CA ASP A 364 0.19 -7.09 16.35
C ASP A 364 1.23 -6.06 16.81
N VAL A 365 0.96 -5.32 17.89
CA VAL A 365 1.86 -4.28 18.42
C VAL A 365 2.36 -4.63 19.81
N LEU A 366 3.60 -5.10 19.89
CA LEU A 366 4.34 -5.26 21.14
C LEU A 366 5.83 -5.01 20.87
N GLN A 367 6.38 -3.94 21.44
CA GLN A 367 7.80 -3.61 21.31
C GLN A 367 8.37 -3.15 22.64
N ILE A 368 9.63 -3.50 22.92
CA ILE A 368 10.36 -2.99 24.08
C ILE A 368 11.07 -1.70 23.66
N MET A 369 10.78 -0.62 24.36
CA MET A 369 11.39 0.69 24.15
C MET A 369 12.76 0.76 24.86
N PRO A 370 13.66 1.68 24.46
CA PRO A 370 15.01 1.78 25.06
C PRO A 370 15.03 2.05 26.57
N ASN A 371 13.97 2.66 27.09
CA ASN A 371 13.75 2.88 28.53
C ASN A 371 13.32 1.61 29.30
N GLY A 372 13.10 0.49 28.60
CA GLY A 372 12.63 -0.77 29.17
C GLY A 372 11.11 -0.91 29.27
N ASP A 373 10.37 0.11 28.86
CA ASP A 373 8.91 0.07 28.84
C ASP A 373 8.39 -0.67 27.60
N LEU A 374 7.11 -1.06 27.65
CA LEU A 374 6.44 -1.84 26.63
C LEU A 374 5.49 -0.95 25.84
N LEU A 375 5.81 -0.75 24.56
CA LEU A 375 4.90 -0.14 23.60
C LEU A 375 3.85 -1.17 23.19
N VAL A 376 2.58 -0.88 23.50
CA VAL A 376 1.43 -1.72 23.17
C VAL A 376 0.33 -0.87 22.54
N ALA A 377 -0.53 -1.47 21.73
CA ALA A 377 -1.70 -0.78 21.16
C ALA A 377 -3.00 -1.26 21.82
N THR A 378 -3.92 -0.35 22.15
CA THR A 378 -5.28 -0.71 22.54
C THR A 378 -6.08 -1.22 21.33
N LEU A 379 -7.24 -1.85 21.57
CA LEU A 379 -8.15 -2.25 20.49
C LEU A 379 -8.63 -1.06 19.64
N GLN A 380 -8.66 0.16 20.20
CA GLN A 380 -8.99 1.39 19.46
C GLN A 380 -7.76 2.02 18.76
N GLY A 381 -6.63 1.32 18.68
CA GLY A 381 -5.43 1.79 17.98
C GLY A 381 -4.59 2.82 18.74
N LYS A 382 -4.88 3.12 20.01
CA LYS A 382 -4.06 4.05 20.80
C LYS A 382 -2.79 3.37 21.28
N LEU A 383 -1.64 4.00 21.02
CA LEU A 383 -0.36 3.56 21.54
C LEU A 383 -0.22 3.91 23.02
N MET A 384 0.16 2.92 23.81
CA MET A 384 0.37 3.03 25.24
C MET A 384 1.79 2.59 25.59
N ASP A 385 2.39 3.35 26.48
CA ASP A 385 3.67 3.09 27.12
C ASP A 385 3.38 2.40 28.46
N PHE A 386 3.72 1.12 28.57
CA PHE A 386 3.47 0.32 29.75
C PHE A 386 4.77 -0.04 30.45
N ASN A 387 4.96 0.47 31.66
CA ASN A 387 6.10 0.11 32.50
C ASN A 387 5.81 -1.20 33.26
N PRO A 388 6.50 -2.31 32.97
CA PRO A 388 6.19 -3.61 33.56
C PRO A 388 6.63 -3.77 35.04
N GLN A 389 7.41 -2.82 35.59
CA GLN A 389 7.85 -2.88 36.99
C GLN A 389 6.90 -2.10 37.91
N THR A 390 6.43 -0.95 37.44
CA THR A 390 5.55 -0.04 38.20
C THR A 390 4.07 -0.25 37.87
N HIS A 391 3.76 -1.10 36.86
CA HIS A 391 2.43 -1.28 36.27
C HIS A 391 1.78 0.02 35.77
N LEU A 392 2.61 1.04 35.52
CA LEU A 392 2.13 2.34 35.13
C LEU A 392 1.92 2.37 33.62
N LEU A 393 0.73 2.78 33.21
CA LEU A 393 0.33 2.85 31.82
C LEU A 393 0.11 4.32 31.43
N ARG A 394 0.88 4.80 30.46
CA ARG A 394 0.78 6.16 29.93
C ARG A 394 0.36 6.10 28.46
N PRO A 395 -0.52 6.98 27.98
CA PRO A 395 -0.64 7.19 26.55
C PRO A 395 0.70 7.71 26.02
N VAL A 396 1.19 7.14 24.91
CA VAL A 396 2.38 7.69 24.24
C VAL A 396 1.94 8.99 23.57
N PRO A 397 2.47 10.16 23.96
CA PRO A 397 2.23 11.38 23.21
C PRO A 397 2.84 11.19 21.82
N VAL A 398 2.09 11.57 20.78
CA VAL A 398 2.39 11.34 19.34
C VAL A 398 3.76 11.91 18.89
N ASN A 399 4.47 12.66 19.75
CA ASN A 399 5.77 13.28 19.49
C ASN A 399 7.01 12.54 20.02
N ALA A 400 6.91 11.34 20.59
CA ALA A 400 8.11 10.62 21.06
C ALA A 400 8.81 9.88 19.91
N GLN A 401 9.89 10.47 19.37
CA GLN A 401 10.81 9.79 18.44
C GLN A 401 11.30 8.47 19.06
N ILE A 402 10.90 7.34 18.48
CA ILE A 402 11.41 6.01 18.84
C ILE A 402 12.80 5.87 18.19
N PRO A 403 13.88 5.62 18.95
CA PRO A 403 15.21 5.43 18.36
C PRO A 403 15.22 4.18 17.47
N SER A 404 15.58 4.36 16.20
CA SER A 404 15.85 3.27 15.27
C SER A 404 17.09 2.49 15.71
N SER A 405 16.92 1.23 16.10
CA SER A 405 18.05 0.29 16.26
C SER A 405 18.65 -0.10 14.90
N PRO A 406 19.95 -0.46 14.85
CA PRO A 406 20.73 -0.48 13.62
C PRO A 406 20.43 -1.68 12.72
N GLU A 407 20.46 -1.42 11.43
CA GLU A 407 20.20 -2.35 10.32
C GLU A 407 21.10 -3.60 10.35
N THR A 408 20.50 -4.77 10.20
CA THR A 408 21.19 -5.96 9.68
C THR A 408 20.49 -6.44 8.42
N SER A 409 21.16 -6.20 7.29
CA SER A 409 20.88 -6.73 5.96
C SER A 409 20.82 -8.27 5.97
N ALA A 410 19.65 -8.85 5.72
CA ALA A 410 19.50 -10.26 5.38
C ALA A 410 18.64 -10.44 4.11
N LYS A 411 19.12 -11.30 3.22
CA LYS A 411 18.68 -11.53 1.84
C LYS A 411 17.22 -12.03 1.73
N LYS A 412 16.60 -11.68 0.60
CA LYS A 412 15.28 -12.11 0.11
C LYS A 412 15.07 -13.63 0.16
N THR A 413 14.06 -14.07 0.90
CA THR A 413 13.35 -15.35 0.73
C THR A 413 11.87 -15.17 1.09
N LYS A 414 10.97 -15.81 0.32
CA LYS A 414 9.49 -15.72 0.39
C LYS A 414 8.90 -15.82 1.81
N PRO A 415 7.76 -15.17 2.13
CA PRO A 415 7.13 -15.30 3.44
C PRO A 415 6.26 -16.56 3.52
N THR A 416 6.77 -17.56 4.25
CA THR A 416 6.01 -18.71 4.74
C THR A 416 5.55 -18.39 6.15
N ALA A 417 4.23 -18.40 6.43
CA ALA A 417 3.58 -18.30 7.74
C ALA A 417 4.16 -17.23 8.70
N GLN A 418 3.39 -16.19 9.05
CA GLN A 418 3.74 -15.23 10.11
C GLN A 418 3.80 -15.94 11.46
N PHE A 419 4.94 -16.56 11.71
CA PHE A 419 5.43 -16.82 13.04
C PHE A 419 5.90 -15.48 13.57
N TYR A 420 5.24 -14.97 14.61
CA TYR A 420 5.78 -13.82 15.33
C TYR A 420 7.13 -14.22 15.90
N LEU A 421 8.14 -13.54 15.38
CA LEU A 421 9.55 -13.78 15.61
C LEU A 421 10.14 -12.51 16.21
N THR A 422 10.94 -12.65 17.26
CA THR A 422 11.82 -11.57 17.71
C THR A 422 13.21 -12.10 17.98
N LEU A 423 14.16 -11.18 18.02
CA LEU A 423 15.52 -11.43 18.48
C LEU A 423 15.72 -10.83 19.88
N ASP A 424 16.55 -11.46 20.71
CA ASP A 424 17.14 -10.79 21.86
C ASP A 424 18.45 -10.08 21.49
N GLN A 425 19.06 -9.36 22.44
CA GLN A 425 20.30 -8.61 22.20
C GLN A 425 21.50 -9.49 21.78
N ALA A 426 21.44 -10.80 22.05
CA ALA A 426 22.46 -11.75 21.67
C ALA A 426 22.20 -12.37 20.29
N GLY A 427 21.11 -11.98 19.62
CA GLY A 427 20.69 -12.55 18.34
C GLY A 427 19.99 -13.90 18.48
N ASN A 428 19.62 -14.34 19.70
CA ASN A 428 18.81 -15.54 19.83
C ASN A 428 17.41 -15.25 19.31
N ARG A 429 16.86 -16.23 18.60
CA ARG A 429 15.59 -16.14 17.92
C ARG A 429 14.48 -16.80 18.76
N TYR A 430 13.40 -16.07 18.99
CA TYR A 430 12.21 -16.56 19.69
C TYR A 430 11.04 -16.62 18.75
N GLN A 431 10.38 -17.76 18.67
CA GLN A 431 9.33 -18.04 17.70
C GLN A 431 8.08 -18.57 18.40
N ILE A 432 6.93 -17.95 18.13
CA ILE A 432 5.64 -18.49 18.57
C ILE A 432 5.31 -19.75 17.78
N ARG A 433 4.82 -20.77 18.48
CA ARG A 433 4.22 -21.99 17.95
C ARG A 433 2.72 -21.98 18.30
N PRO A 434 1.85 -21.41 17.42
CA PRO A 434 0.43 -21.29 17.71
C PRO A 434 -0.25 -22.65 17.87
N ASP A 435 0.19 -23.63 17.07
CA ASP A 435 -0.24 -25.04 17.11
C ASP A 435 0.00 -25.69 18.47
N LEU A 436 1.16 -25.41 19.08
CA LEU A 436 1.57 -25.98 20.36
C LEU A 436 1.31 -25.06 21.55
N ARG A 437 0.77 -23.86 21.31
CA ARG A 437 0.55 -22.79 22.29
C ARG A 437 1.78 -22.55 23.16
N CYS A 438 2.94 -22.41 22.51
CA CYS A 438 4.21 -22.23 23.21
C CYS A 438 5.18 -21.37 22.41
N ILE A 439 6.33 -21.07 22.99
CA ILE A 439 7.43 -20.33 22.36
C ILE A 439 8.66 -21.24 22.31
N GLU A 440 9.38 -21.21 21.19
CA GLU A 440 10.66 -21.90 20.99
C GLU A 440 11.79 -20.87 20.90
N LYS A 441 12.95 -21.17 21.50
CA LYS A 441 14.16 -20.35 21.44
C LYS A 441 15.24 -21.07 20.65
N PHE A 442 15.91 -20.35 19.76
CA PHE A 442 17.03 -20.79 18.94
C PHE A 442 18.25 -19.89 19.16
N THR A 443 19.46 -20.45 19.11
CA THR A 443 20.70 -19.67 19.07
C THR A 443 20.83 -18.90 17.75
N PRO A 444 21.75 -17.92 17.63
CA PRO A 444 22.03 -17.25 16.37
C PRO A 444 22.40 -18.21 15.23
N GLU A 445 23.04 -19.34 15.57
CA GLU A 445 23.42 -20.40 14.64
C GLU A 445 22.25 -21.33 14.26
N GLY A 446 21.05 -21.09 14.82
CA GLY A 446 19.84 -21.86 14.54
C GLY A 446 19.66 -23.11 15.40
N THR A 447 20.50 -23.33 16.42
CA THR A 447 20.36 -24.47 17.33
C THR A 447 19.19 -24.22 18.29
N ARG A 448 18.23 -25.14 18.34
CA ARG A 448 17.09 -25.01 19.26
C ARG A 448 17.53 -25.29 20.70
N VAL A 449 17.40 -24.30 21.58
CA VAL A 449 17.93 -24.34 22.97
C VAL A 449 16.87 -24.35 24.05
N ALA A 450 15.65 -23.90 23.76
CA ALA A 450 14.52 -24.10 24.66
C ALA A 450 13.24 -24.37 23.86
N THR A 451 12.43 -25.30 24.36
CA THR A 451 11.16 -25.71 23.76
C THR A 451 10.06 -25.57 24.81
N ASN A 452 8.82 -25.40 24.34
CA ASN A 452 7.64 -25.37 25.20
C ASN A 452 7.61 -24.20 26.20
N ILE A 453 8.26 -23.07 25.92
CA ILE A 453 8.21 -21.90 26.80
C ILE A 453 6.76 -21.40 26.87
N GLY A 454 6.21 -21.29 28.08
CA GLY A 454 4.81 -20.90 28.31
C GLY A 454 3.77 -21.96 27.94
N LYS A 455 4.17 -23.18 27.58
CA LYS A 455 3.22 -24.26 27.22
C LYS A 455 2.28 -24.56 28.39
N GLY A 456 0.99 -24.58 28.11
CA GLY A 456 -0.08 -24.76 29.11
C GLY A 456 -0.52 -23.46 29.80
N ALA A 457 0.31 -22.40 29.78
CA ALA A 457 -0.04 -21.08 30.29
C ALA A 457 -0.51 -20.10 29.19
N LEU A 458 -0.17 -20.39 27.93
CA LEU A 458 -0.60 -19.64 26.76
C LEU A 458 -1.82 -20.28 26.09
N VAL A 459 -2.73 -19.46 25.57
CA VAL A 459 -4.02 -19.89 24.99
C VAL A 459 -4.06 -19.67 23.48
N ALA A 460 -3.78 -18.44 23.05
CA ALA A 460 -3.66 -17.98 21.68
C ALA A 460 -2.59 -16.86 21.62
N PRO A 461 -1.29 -17.21 21.74
CA PRO A 461 -0.21 -16.23 21.69
C PRO A 461 -0.10 -15.66 20.27
N THR A 462 -0.04 -14.34 20.16
CA THR A 462 -0.13 -13.62 18.88
C THR A 462 1.01 -12.66 18.63
N CYS A 463 1.66 -12.09 19.64
CA CYS A 463 2.85 -11.26 19.44
C CYS A 463 3.78 -11.40 20.64
N LEU A 464 5.10 -11.26 20.46
CA LEU A 464 6.07 -11.36 21.54
C LEU A 464 7.20 -10.33 21.41
N ALA A 465 7.80 -9.98 22.55
CA ALA A 465 9.01 -9.19 22.64
C ALA A 465 9.88 -9.73 23.80
N VAL A 466 11.21 -9.61 23.71
CA VAL A 466 12.14 -10.18 24.69
C VAL A 466 13.03 -9.10 25.28
N ALA A 467 12.96 -8.94 26.60
CA ALA A 467 13.74 -7.96 27.33
C ALA A 467 15.23 -8.35 27.40
N PRO A 468 16.14 -7.40 27.68
CA PRO A 468 17.54 -7.71 27.92
C PRO A 468 17.77 -8.71 29.07
N SER A 469 16.85 -8.76 30.04
CA SER A 469 16.85 -9.76 31.12
C SER A 469 16.53 -11.19 30.66
N GLY A 470 16.10 -11.37 29.41
CA GLY A 470 15.55 -12.61 28.88
C GLY A 470 14.05 -12.81 29.19
N THR A 471 13.41 -11.90 29.95
CA THR A 471 11.96 -11.95 30.19
C THR A 471 11.21 -11.81 28.88
N ILE A 472 10.26 -12.73 28.63
CA ILE A 472 9.44 -12.72 27.42
C ILE A 472 8.11 -12.05 27.75
N TYR A 473 7.77 -11.00 27.01
CA TYR A 473 6.43 -10.43 26.99
C TYR A 473 5.69 -10.99 25.79
N VAL A 474 4.41 -11.35 25.99
CA VAL A 474 3.58 -11.97 24.96
C VAL A 474 2.16 -11.45 25.06
N ILE A 475 1.59 -11.08 23.92
CA ILE A 475 0.14 -10.83 23.80
C ILE A 475 -0.53 -12.17 23.53
N ASP A 476 -1.32 -12.61 24.50
CA ASP A 476 -2.01 -13.89 24.48
C ASP A 476 -3.50 -13.67 24.65
N ASN A 477 -4.28 -13.97 23.59
CA ASN A 477 -5.70 -13.68 23.51
C ASN A 477 -6.03 -12.21 23.87
N GLY A 478 -5.31 -11.27 23.24
CA GLY A 478 -5.46 -9.83 23.46
C GLY A 478 -5.03 -9.34 24.84
N ARG A 479 -4.29 -10.13 25.64
CA ARG A 479 -3.82 -9.73 26.97
C ARG A 479 -2.31 -9.83 27.08
N LEU A 480 -1.68 -8.81 27.67
CA LEU A 480 -0.25 -8.82 27.94
C LEU A 480 0.08 -9.79 29.08
N LYS A 481 0.94 -10.77 28.80
CA LYS A 481 1.51 -11.68 29.78
C LYS A 481 3.04 -11.59 29.76
N SER A 482 3.68 -11.92 30.87
CA SER A 482 5.14 -12.07 30.97
C SER A 482 5.52 -13.48 31.40
N ILE A 483 6.59 -14.01 30.81
CA ILE A 483 7.24 -15.26 31.20
C ILE A 483 8.67 -14.92 31.63
N GLN A 484 8.97 -15.13 32.91
CA GLN A 484 10.28 -14.76 33.47
C GLN A 484 11.36 -15.75 33.06
N ALA A 485 12.55 -15.22 32.76
CA ALA A 485 13.76 -16.01 32.60
C ALA A 485 14.51 -16.10 33.94
N TYR A 486 15.09 -17.25 34.21
CA TYR A 486 15.94 -17.54 35.35
C TYR A 486 17.26 -18.14 34.87
N PRO A 487 18.38 -17.94 35.57
CA PRO A 487 19.59 -18.72 35.34
C PRO A 487 19.25 -20.21 35.49
N ALA A 488 19.65 -21.04 34.54
CA ALA A 488 19.49 -22.49 34.66
C ALA A 488 20.31 -22.93 35.88
N ARG A 489 19.65 -23.60 36.83
CA ARG A 489 20.37 -24.26 37.92
C ARG A 489 21.39 -25.21 37.30
N PRO A 490 22.66 -25.20 37.74
CA PRO A 490 23.59 -26.23 37.33
C PRO A 490 22.98 -27.58 37.70
N GLN A 491 22.89 -28.49 36.73
CA GLN A 491 22.58 -29.88 37.04
C GLN A 491 23.66 -30.34 38.01
N SER A 492 23.29 -30.59 39.27
CA SER A 492 24.12 -31.36 40.17
C SER A 492 24.38 -32.67 39.47
N SER A 493 25.62 -32.87 39.04
CA SER A 493 26.11 -34.18 38.63
C SER A 493 25.89 -35.11 39.81
N GLU A 494 24.82 -35.91 39.75
CA GLU A 494 24.77 -37.16 40.49
C GLU A 494 25.91 -38.01 39.93
N LEU A 495 27.07 -37.87 40.57
CA LEU A 495 28.16 -38.81 40.47
C LEU A 495 27.61 -40.18 40.83
N SER A 496 27.46 -41.00 39.81
CA SER A 496 27.53 -42.45 39.94
C SER A 496 28.85 -42.81 40.61
N THR A 497 28.84 -43.02 41.91
CA THR A 497 29.80 -43.91 42.58
C THR A 497 29.07 -45.19 42.90
N SER A 498 29.17 -46.15 41.98
CA SER A 498 29.19 -47.55 42.37
C SER A 498 30.64 -47.91 42.72
N GLN A 499 30.76 -48.79 43.71
CA GLN A 499 31.91 -49.59 44.16
C GLN A 499 32.68 -49.14 45.43
N ALA A 500 32.70 -50.14 46.34
CA ALA A 500 33.68 -50.48 47.37
C ALA A 500 33.56 -49.84 48.76
N ARG A 501 32.72 -50.44 49.61
CA ARG A 501 33.17 -51.34 50.69
C ARG A 501 32.02 -52.16 51.26
#